data_AF-A0A7S0LVR8-F1
#
_entry.id   AF-A0A7S0LVR8-F1
#
_cell.length_a   1.000
_cell.length_b   1.000
_cell.length_c   1.000
_cell.angle_alpha   90.00
_cell.angle_beta   90.00
_cell.angle_gamma   90.00
#
_symmetry.space_group_name_H-M   'P 1'
#
loop_
_entity.id
_entity.type
_entity.pdbx_description
1 polymer ?
#
loop_
_entity_poly.entity_id
_entity_poly.type
_entity_poly.pdbx_seq_one_letter_code
_entity_poly.pdbx_strand_id
1 'polypeptide(L)'
;MLEPSPGIVLELVEGNSLFQIIHGERGESFMQYQRRLPWPVRLRYLLDSSYGLRAVHNSGILHGDFKTLNLLVGADQRVKVADFGLSKVLDALSVLPGTKTITGTPQYMAPEVMKSQPQGMRVDVYSLAIVMWELLSGQIPWKGMDIVQIIQQVTEKANEVKGRPPPGRPAINHLHYQSAPPGYIQLMQECWAQHPNDRPSTDICVQHLEAIQRNQRSAAQHFGGLGGMGGMGGMGGG
;
A
#
# COMPACT_ATOMS: atom_id res chain seq x y z
N MET A 1 31.48 -17.83 -29.74
CA MET A 1 31.44 -16.60 -28.92
C MET A 1 30.11 -16.60 -28.20
N LEU A 2 30.10 -16.56 -26.87
CA LEU A 2 28.86 -16.40 -26.09
C LEU A 2 28.45 -14.93 -26.18
N GLU A 3 27.25 -14.67 -26.70
CA GLU A 3 26.60 -13.36 -26.58
C GLU A 3 26.56 -12.96 -25.10
N PRO A 4 26.96 -11.73 -24.72
CA PRO A 4 26.87 -11.29 -23.35
C PRO A 4 25.39 -11.32 -22.91
N SER A 5 25.12 -11.92 -21.75
CA SER A 5 23.76 -11.92 -21.20
C SER A 5 23.32 -10.47 -20.93
N PRO A 6 22.07 -10.10 -21.27
CA PRO A 6 21.57 -8.76 -20.97
C PRO A 6 21.60 -8.53 -19.46
N GLY A 7 22.17 -7.40 -19.04
CA GLY A 7 22.25 -6.96 -17.65
C GLY A 7 21.71 -5.55 -17.51
N ILE A 8 21.06 -5.26 -16.39
CA ILE A 8 20.58 -3.92 -16.03
C ILE A 8 21.41 -3.45 -14.83
N VAL A 9 21.98 -2.25 -14.92
CA VAL A 9 22.67 -1.58 -13.80
C VAL A 9 21.73 -0.49 -13.29
N LEU A 10 21.41 -0.54 -11.99
CA LEU A 10 20.55 0.42 -11.31
C LEU A 10 21.28 0.99 -10.08
N GLU A 11 20.74 2.08 -9.55
CA GLU A 11 21.16 2.58 -8.23
C GLU A 11 20.97 1.45 -7.18
N LEU A 12 22.03 1.18 -6.41
CA LEU A 12 21.92 0.29 -5.26
C LEU A 12 21.21 1.03 -4.12
N VAL A 13 20.03 0.53 -3.73
CA VAL A 13 19.37 0.96 -2.50
C VAL A 13 19.84 0.06 -1.37
N GLU A 14 20.72 0.56 -0.51
CA GLU A 14 21.38 -0.23 0.56
C GLU A 14 20.44 -0.72 1.68
N GLY A 15 19.15 -0.35 1.67
CA GLY A 15 18.20 -0.74 2.69
C GLY A 15 17.28 -1.89 2.30
N ASN A 16 16.33 -2.19 3.18
CA ASN A 16 15.44 -3.33 3.05
C ASN A 16 14.19 -3.00 2.22
N SER A 17 13.56 -4.04 1.69
CA SER A 17 12.19 -3.90 1.17
C SER A 17 11.23 -3.49 2.29
N LEU A 18 10.18 -2.77 1.95
CA LEU A 18 9.11 -2.40 2.87
C LEU A 18 8.44 -3.66 3.43
N PHE A 19 8.42 -4.77 2.68
CA PHE A 19 7.96 -6.07 3.17
C PHE A 19 8.76 -6.54 4.39
N GLN A 20 10.09 -6.55 4.30
CA GLN A 20 10.96 -6.92 5.42
C GLN A 20 10.77 -5.97 6.61
N ILE A 21 10.58 -4.68 6.35
CA ILE A 21 10.34 -3.69 7.41
C ILE A 21 8.98 -3.91 8.08
N ILE A 22 7.91 -4.23 7.35
CA ILE A 22 6.60 -4.47 7.94
C ILE A 22 6.63 -5.75 8.78
N HIS A 23 7.12 -6.85 8.20
CA HIS A 23 6.98 -8.19 8.80
C HIS A 23 8.08 -8.55 9.79
N GLY A 24 9.21 -7.84 9.79
CA GLY A 24 10.28 -7.96 10.78
C GLY A 24 10.69 -9.41 11.08
N GLU A 25 10.87 -9.70 12.38
CA GLU A 25 11.08 -11.06 12.89
C GLU A 25 9.74 -11.78 13.14
N ARG A 26 9.73 -13.10 12.93
CA ARG A 26 8.51 -13.91 13.09
C ARG A 26 8.04 -13.90 14.55
N GLY A 27 6.73 -13.71 14.74
CA GLY A 27 6.07 -13.85 16.05
C GLY A 27 5.79 -12.52 16.77
N GLU A 28 6.06 -11.39 16.13
CA GLU A 28 5.74 -10.07 16.68
C GLU A 28 4.21 -9.88 16.88
N SER A 29 3.81 -9.38 18.05
CA SER A 29 2.42 -8.99 18.33
C SER A 29 2.07 -7.66 17.65
N PHE A 30 0.77 -7.43 17.38
CA PHE A 30 0.31 -6.18 16.77
C PHE A 30 0.75 -4.92 17.54
N MET A 31 0.80 -4.98 18.88
CA MET A 31 1.27 -3.87 19.71
C MET A 31 2.77 -3.61 19.56
N GLN A 32 3.60 -4.65 19.41
CA GLN A 32 5.03 -4.49 19.12
C GLN A 32 5.23 -3.87 17.73
N TYR A 33 4.50 -4.36 16.73
CA TYR A 33 4.48 -3.78 15.38
C TYR A 33 4.12 -2.29 15.40
N GLN A 34 3.08 -1.90 16.15
CA GLN A 34 2.67 -0.50 16.29
C GLN A 34 3.72 0.40 16.94
N ARG A 35 4.47 -0.11 17.91
CA ARG A 35 5.56 0.63 18.55
C ARG A 35 6.75 0.80 17.62
N ARG A 36 7.12 -0.27 16.91
CA ARG A 36 8.26 -0.30 16.00
C ARG A 36 8.02 0.54 14.74
N LEU A 37 6.82 0.47 14.19
CA LEU A 37 6.42 1.21 13.00
C LEU A 37 5.19 2.08 13.31
N PRO A 38 5.37 3.26 13.95
CA PRO A 38 4.26 4.15 14.29
C PRO A 38 3.69 4.85 13.05
N TRP A 39 2.46 5.35 13.14
CA TRP A 39 1.73 5.95 12.02
C TRP A 39 2.46 7.05 11.23
N PRO A 40 3.20 7.98 11.86
CA PRO A 40 3.98 8.96 11.11
C PRO A 40 4.98 8.32 10.13
N VAL A 41 5.58 7.20 10.50
CA VAL A 41 6.52 6.44 9.66
C VAL A 41 5.75 5.68 8.57
N ARG A 42 4.66 4.99 8.92
CA ARG A 42 3.80 4.29 7.94
C ARG A 42 3.30 5.23 6.84
N LEU A 43 2.77 6.38 7.23
CA LEU A 43 2.26 7.38 6.30
C LEU A 43 3.36 7.97 5.43
N ARG A 44 4.57 8.18 5.96
CA ARG A 44 5.73 8.63 5.17
C ARG A 44 6.09 7.60 4.09
N TYR A 45 6.24 6.33 4.47
CA TYR A 45 6.55 5.26 3.51
C TYR A 45 5.46 5.10 2.46
N LEU A 46 4.19 5.13 2.86
CA LEU A 46 3.08 5.03 1.93
C LEU A 46 3.03 6.23 0.98
N LEU A 47 3.28 7.45 1.47
CA LEU A 47 3.34 8.65 0.62
C LEU A 47 4.48 8.58 -0.38
N ASP A 48 5.70 8.25 0.04
CA ASP A 48 6.84 8.08 -0.88
C ASP A 48 6.54 7.02 -1.95
N SER A 49 5.96 5.89 -1.55
CA SER A 49 5.54 4.83 -2.47
C SER A 49 4.49 5.33 -3.48
N SER A 50 3.54 6.13 -3.01
CA SER A 50 2.44 6.68 -3.83
C SER A 50 2.92 7.77 -4.77
N TYR A 51 3.90 8.58 -4.35
CA TYR A 51 4.57 9.54 -5.22
C TYR A 51 5.35 8.85 -6.33
N GLY A 52 6.10 7.78 -6.01
CA GLY A 52 6.78 6.96 -6.99
C GLY A 52 5.81 6.36 -8.00
N LEU A 53 4.73 5.74 -7.53
CA LEU A 53 3.72 5.16 -8.42
C LEU A 53 3.02 6.23 -9.29
N ARG A 54 2.70 7.40 -8.73
CA ARG A 54 2.16 8.53 -9.49
C ARG A 54 3.14 8.97 -10.58
N ALA A 55 4.43 9.05 -10.31
CA ALA A 55 5.43 9.42 -11.31
C ALA A 55 5.50 8.40 -12.46
N VAL A 56 5.40 7.10 -12.15
CA VAL A 56 5.29 6.02 -13.14
C VAL A 56 4.04 6.20 -14.01
N HIS A 57 2.89 6.43 -13.40
CA HIS A 57 1.64 6.65 -14.13
C HIS A 57 1.67 7.90 -15.01
N ASN A 58 2.21 9.01 -14.50
CA ASN A 58 2.36 10.26 -15.26
C ASN A 58 3.29 10.11 -16.47
N SER A 59 4.15 9.09 -16.47
CA SER A 59 5.00 8.73 -17.61
C SER A 59 4.32 7.80 -18.61
N GLY A 60 3.02 7.52 -18.46
CA GLY A 60 2.29 6.60 -19.35
C GLY A 60 2.60 5.12 -19.12
N ILE A 61 3.20 4.78 -17.98
CA ILE A 61 3.65 3.43 -17.66
C ILE A 61 2.70 2.80 -16.64
N LEU A 62 2.30 1.55 -16.90
CA LEU A 62 1.72 0.63 -15.93
C LEU A 62 2.87 -0.10 -15.21
N HIS A 63 2.94 -0.04 -13.88
CA HIS A 63 3.96 -0.76 -13.12
C HIS A 63 3.74 -2.28 -13.18
N GLY A 64 2.52 -2.75 -12.91
CA GLY A 64 2.07 -4.12 -13.11
C GLY A 64 2.43 -5.11 -11.98
N ASP A 65 3.43 -4.80 -11.16
CA ASP A 65 3.84 -5.62 -10.00
C ASP A 65 4.10 -4.77 -8.75
N PHE A 66 3.21 -3.82 -8.45
CA PHE A 66 3.38 -2.91 -7.32
C PHE A 66 3.11 -3.62 -5.99
N LYS A 67 4.13 -3.83 -5.16
CA LYS A 67 4.03 -4.60 -3.91
C LYS A 67 5.12 -4.22 -2.92
N THR A 68 4.96 -4.54 -1.65
CA THR A 68 5.92 -4.19 -0.57
C THR A 68 7.33 -4.76 -0.76
N LEU A 69 7.50 -5.83 -1.53
CA LEU A 69 8.82 -6.36 -1.94
C LEU A 69 9.55 -5.44 -2.94
N ASN A 70 8.79 -4.70 -3.75
CA ASN A 70 9.29 -3.81 -4.81
C ASN A 70 9.35 -2.35 -4.34
N LEU A 71 9.21 -2.12 -3.03
CA LEU A 71 9.29 -0.81 -2.38
C LEU A 71 10.51 -0.81 -1.47
N LEU A 72 11.62 -0.22 -1.91
CA LEU A 72 12.89 -0.26 -1.20
C LEU A 72 13.03 0.96 -0.31
N VAL A 73 13.34 0.77 0.98
CA VAL A 73 13.56 1.87 1.92
C VAL A 73 15.06 2.15 2.00
N GLY A 74 15.48 3.34 1.56
CA GLY A 74 16.88 3.76 1.60
C GLY A 74 17.36 4.14 3.01
N ALA A 75 18.67 4.35 3.14
CA ALA A 75 19.30 4.82 4.38
C ALA A 75 18.72 6.17 4.86
N ASP A 76 18.26 7.00 3.92
CA ASP A 76 17.57 8.28 4.15
C ASP A 76 16.11 8.13 4.62
N GLN A 77 15.65 6.89 4.84
CA GLN A 77 14.28 6.55 5.23
C GLN A 77 13.23 6.97 4.19
N ARG A 78 13.63 7.09 2.91
CA ARG A 78 12.73 7.32 1.78
C ARG A 78 12.44 6.01 1.06
N VAL A 79 11.22 5.87 0.53
CA VAL A 79 10.86 4.71 -0.30
C VAL A 79 11.15 5.00 -1.76
N LYS A 80 11.76 4.04 -2.45
CA LYS A 80 11.95 4.01 -3.90
C LYS A 80 11.17 2.84 -4.49
N VAL A 81 10.45 3.10 -5.59
CA VAL A 81 9.75 2.05 -6.36
C VAL A 81 10.76 1.36 -7.27
N ALA A 82 10.80 0.04 -7.22
CA ALA A 82 11.75 -0.80 -7.95
C ALA A 82 11.03 -1.91 -8.74
N ASP A 83 11.81 -2.65 -9.54
CA ASP A 83 11.37 -3.81 -10.32
C ASP A 83 10.25 -3.51 -11.35
N PHE A 84 10.68 -2.96 -12.48
CA PHE A 84 9.86 -2.70 -13.66
C PHE A 84 9.80 -3.90 -14.62
N GLY A 85 10.17 -5.11 -14.18
CA GLY A 85 10.26 -6.29 -15.05
C GLY A 85 8.93 -6.72 -15.67
N LEU A 86 7.81 -6.31 -15.06
CA LEU A 86 6.45 -6.55 -15.57
C LEU A 86 5.76 -5.27 -16.06
N SER A 87 6.48 -4.15 -16.12
CA SER A 87 5.92 -2.86 -16.52
C SER A 87 5.62 -2.79 -18.01
N LYS A 88 4.56 -2.04 -18.35
CA LYS A 88 4.06 -1.92 -19.73
C LYS A 88 3.79 -0.45 -20.06
N VAL A 89 4.24 0.00 -21.23
CA VAL A 89 3.83 1.31 -21.77
C VAL A 89 2.40 1.20 -22.28
N LEU A 90 1.50 2.10 -21.88
CA LEU A 90 0.07 2.00 -22.22
C LEU A 90 -0.20 2.01 -23.73
N ASP A 91 0.58 2.76 -24.51
CA ASP A 91 0.43 2.80 -25.98
C ASP A 91 0.68 1.42 -26.60
N ALA A 92 1.57 0.60 -26.02
CA ALA A 92 1.82 -0.77 -26.46
C ALA A 92 0.72 -1.77 -26.03
N LEU A 93 -0.11 -1.45 -25.03
CA LEU A 93 -1.25 -2.28 -24.63
C LEU A 93 -2.39 -2.27 -25.67
N SER A 94 -2.48 -1.19 -26.47
CA SER A 94 -3.46 -1.08 -27.56
C SER A 94 -3.22 -2.09 -28.70
N VAL A 95 -2.05 -2.75 -28.73
CA VAL A 95 -1.61 -3.62 -29.82
C VAL A 95 -1.49 -5.10 -29.40
N LEU A 96 -1.65 -5.44 -28.12
CA LEU A 96 -1.41 -6.80 -27.62
C LEU A 96 -2.70 -7.50 -27.12
N PRO A 97 -3.34 -8.34 -27.95
CA PRO A 97 -4.38 -9.23 -27.48
C PRO A 97 -3.77 -10.42 -26.71
N GLY A 98 -4.03 -10.50 -25.41
CA GLY A 98 -4.15 -11.77 -24.69
C GLY A 98 -2.87 -12.58 -24.43
N THR A 99 -1.89 -12.04 -23.71
CA THR A 99 -0.90 -12.89 -23.04
C THR A 99 -1.56 -13.62 -21.86
N LYS A 100 -1.87 -14.91 -22.06
CA LYS A 100 -2.65 -15.81 -21.19
C LYS A 100 -1.93 -16.31 -19.92
N THR A 101 -0.88 -15.64 -19.47
CA THR A 101 -0.10 -16.08 -18.30
C THR A 101 -0.28 -15.08 -17.16
N ILE A 102 -0.90 -15.52 -16.07
CA ILE A 102 -0.92 -14.77 -14.81
C ILE A 102 0.54 -14.59 -14.38
N THR A 103 1.05 -13.37 -14.49
CA THR A 103 2.44 -12.99 -14.18
C THR A 103 2.40 -11.93 -13.09
N GLY A 104 3.20 -12.08 -12.03
CA GLY A 104 3.22 -11.22 -10.83
C GLY A 104 2.91 -11.99 -9.54
N THR A 105 2.70 -11.27 -8.43
CA THR A 105 2.36 -11.86 -7.12
C THR A 105 0.84 -11.84 -6.85
N PRO A 106 0.12 -12.99 -6.87
CA PRO A 106 -1.35 -13.05 -6.86
C PRO A 106 -2.02 -12.27 -5.72
N GLN A 107 -1.36 -12.20 -4.56
CA GLN A 107 -1.86 -11.48 -3.38
C GLN A 107 -2.12 -9.98 -3.62
N TYR A 108 -1.48 -9.38 -4.61
CA TYR A 108 -1.57 -7.95 -4.94
C TYR A 108 -2.38 -7.67 -6.20
N MET A 109 -2.80 -8.71 -6.92
CA MET A 109 -3.42 -8.57 -8.24
C MET A 109 -4.87 -8.12 -8.16
N ALA A 110 -5.23 -7.20 -9.03
CA ALA A 110 -6.61 -6.77 -9.21
C ALA A 110 -7.48 -7.90 -9.81
N PRO A 111 -8.79 -7.93 -9.54
CA PRO A 111 -9.70 -8.96 -10.05
C PRO A 111 -9.69 -9.10 -11.58
N GLU A 112 -9.58 -7.99 -12.31
CA GLU A 112 -9.52 -7.97 -13.77
C GLU A 112 -8.21 -8.59 -14.30
N VAL A 113 -7.10 -8.47 -13.55
CA VAL A 113 -5.83 -9.14 -13.89
C VAL A 113 -6.00 -10.65 -13.76
N MET A 114 -6.58 -11.11 -12.64
CA MET A 114 -6.84 -12.53 -12.40
C MET A 114 -7.85 -13.13 -13.40
N LYS A 115 -8.80 -12.33 -13.88
CA LYS A 115 -9.78 -12.71 -14.90
C LYS A 115 -9.24 -12.58 -16.33
N SER A 116 -7.97 -12.21 -16.51
CA SER A 116 -7.37 -11.94 -17.83
C SER A 116 -8.17 -10.93 -18.67
N GLN A 117 -8.76 -9.94 -18.02
CA GLN A 117 -9.50 -8.83 -18.63
C GLN A 117 -8.55 -7.67 -19.00
N PRO A 118 -8.99 -6.71 -19.84
CA PRO A 118 -8.19 -5.54 -20.18
C PRO A 118 -7.67 -4.80 -18.94
N GLN A 119 -6.37 -4.51 -18.96
CA GLN A 119 -5.64 -3.89 -17.85
C GLN A 119 -5.43 -2.39 -18.14
N GLY A 120 -5.43 -1.59 -17.09
CA GLY A 120 -5.00 -0.19 -17.14
C GLY A 120 -4.36 0.19 -15.81
N MET A 121 -3.91 1.44 -15.64
CA MET A 121 -3.22 1.93 -14.44
C MET A 121 -3.99 1.71 -13.12
N ARG A 122 -5.29 1.46 -13.19
CA ARG A 122 -6.14 1.16 -12.01
C ARG A 122 -5.80 -0.18 -11.36
N VAL A 123 -5.08 -1.08 -12.04
CA VAL A 123 -4.59 -2.32 -11.42
C VAL A 123 -3.55 -2.01 -10.34
N ASP A 124 -2.64 -1.05 -10.57
CA ASP A 124 -1.63 -0.66 -9.58
C ASP A 124 -2.27 0.05 -8.37
N VAL A 125 -3.39 0.76 -8.58
CA VAL A 125 -4.16 1.35 -7.47
C VAL A 125 -4.77 0.26 -6.57
N TYR A 126 -5.22 -0.85 -7.15
CA TYR A 126 -5.65 -2.00 -6.35
C TYR A 126 -4.49 -2.56 -5.55
N SER A 127 -3.31 -2.73 -6.18
CA SER A 127 -2.13 -3.22 -5.49
C SER A 127 -1.66 -2.28 -4.38
N LEU A 128 -1.76 -0.95 -4.58
CA LEU A 128 -1.54 0.06 -3.54
C LEU A 128 -2.47 -0.16 -2.33
N ALA A 129 -3.72 -0.54 -2.52
CA ALA A 129 -4.63 -0.87 -1.41
C ALA A 129 -4.15 -2.07 -0.58
N ILE A 130 -3.53 -3.07 -1.22
CA ILE A 130 -2.96 -4.22 -0.53
C ILE A 130 -1.72 -3.79 0.28
N VAL A 131 -0.87 -2.91 -0.27
CA VAL A 131 0.24 -2.27 0.47
C VAL A 131 -0.29 -1.48 1.68
N MET A 132 -1.38 -0.72 1.51
CA MET A 132 -2.05 -0.01 2.60
C MET A 132 -2.55 -0.99 3.68
N TRP A 133 -3.10 -2.14 3.28
CA TRP A 133 -3.59 -3.14 4.20
C TRP A 133 -2.45 -3.82 4.99
N GLU A 134 -1.32 -4.09 4.35
CA GLU A 134 -0.12 -4.61 5.06
C GLU A 134 0.39 -3.61 6.08
N LEU A 135 0.48 -2.31 5.73
CA LEU A 135 0.86 -1.26 6.67
C LEU A 135 -0.17 -1.07 7.80
N LEU A 136 -1.44 -1.32 7.54
CA LEU A 136 -2.49 -1.27 8.56
C LEU A 136 -2.32 -2.41 9.57
N SER A 137 -2.19 -3.63 9.07
CA SER A 137 -2.31 -4.86 9.85
C SER A 137 -0.98 -5.40 10.39
N GLY A 138 0.14 -5.09 9.73
CA GLY A 138 1.41 -5.77 9.95
C GLY A 138 1.40 -7.25 9.57
N GLN A 139 0.46 -7.67 8.71
CA GLN A 139 0.25 -9.08 8.34
C GLN A 139 0.47 -9.33 6.86
N ILE A 140 0.83 -10.57 6.53
CA ILE A 140 0.93 -11.04 5.14
C ILE A 140 -0.49 -11.14 4.55
N PRO A 141 -0.77 -10.55 3.37
CA PRO A 141 -2.09 -10.66 2.74
C PRO A 141 -2.42 -12.13 2.50
N TRP A 142 -3.65 -12.51 2.85
CA TRP A 142 -4.16 -13.87 2.63
C TRP A 142 -3.33 -14.99 3.28
N LYS A 143 -2.69 -14.69 4.43
CA LYS A 143 -1.88 -15.68 5.15
C LYS A 143 -2.64 -16.99 5.36
N GLY A 144 -2.04 -18.10 4.92
CA GLY A 144 -2.59 -19.44 5.07
C GLY A 144 -3.51 -19.88 3.91
N MET A 145 -3.73 -19.04 2.91
CA MET A 145 -4.47 -19.39 1.70
C MET A 145 -3.53 -19.72 0.54
N ASP A 146 -3.94 -20.66 -0.31
CA ASP A 146 -3.27 -20.91 -1.58
C ASP A 146 -3.75 -19.96 -2.69
N ILE A 147 -3.06 -20.00 -3.84
CA ILE A 147 -3.32 -19.11 -4.98
C ILE A 147 -4.74 -19.30 -5.53
N VAL A 148 -5.25 -20.53 -5.56
CA VAL A 148 -6.59 -20.82 -6.11
C VAL A 148 -7.66 -20.23 -5.20
N GLN A 149 -7.51 -20.38 -3.88
CA GLN A 149 -8.39 -19.79 -2.88
C GLN A 149 -8.39 -18.26 -2.93
N ILE A 150 -7.23 -17.65 -3.15
CA ILE A 150 -7.11 -16.20 -3.33
C ILE A 150 -7.84 -15.75 -4.59
N ILE A 151 -7.58 -16.41 -5.73
CA ILE A 151 -8.23 -16.09 -6.99
C ILE A 151 -9.75 -16.21 -6.85
N GLN A 152 -10.22 -17.31 -6.27
CA GLN A 152 -11.64 -17.54 -6.04
C GLN A 152 -12.25 -16.40 -5.24
N GLN A 153 -11.68 -16.06 -4.08
CA GLN A 153 -12.20 -14.97 -3.24
C GLN A 153 -12.18 -13.60 -3.94
N VAL A 154 -11.08 -13.25 -4.60
CA VAL A 154 -10.93 -11.92 -5.24
C VAL A 154 -11.83 -11.78 -6.47
N THR A 155 -12.10 -12.89 -7.16
CA THR A 155 -12.86 -12.88 -8.44
C THR A 155 -14.35 -13.18 -8.28
N GLU A 156 -14.76 -13.80 -7.17
CA GLU A 156 -16.16 -14.10 -6.85
C GLU A 156 -17.02 -12.84 -6.97
N LYS A 157 -18.20 -13.00 -7.61
CA LYS A 157 -19.15 -11.89 -7.74
C LYS A 157 -19.59 -11.51 -6.34
N ALA A 158 -19.21 -10.31 -5.93
CA ALA A 158 -19.75 -9.72 -4.74
C ALA A 158 -21.27 -9.65 -4.87
N ASN A 159 -21.99 -10.37 -4.01
CA ASN A 159 -23.31 -9.92 -3.61
C ASN A 159 -23.07 -8.63 -2.83
N GLU A 160 -22.92 -7.52 -3.55
CA GLU A 160 -22.60 -6.20 -3.00
C GLU A 160 -23.71 -5.79 -2.03
N VAL A 161 -23.49 -6.02 -0.74
CA VAL A 161 -24.29 -5.40 0.30
C VAL A 161 -23.69 -4.02 0.55
N LYS A 162 -24.43 -2.96 0.19
CA LYS A 162 -24.05 -1.57 0.46
C LYS A 162 -23.55 -1.41 1.91
N GLY A 163 -22.32 -0.92 2.07
CA GLY A 163 -21.71 -0.65 3.38
C GLY A 163 -20.83 -1.77 3.97
N ARG A 164 -20.62 -2.89 3.25
CA ARG A 164 -19.59 -3.89 3.61
C ARG A 164 -18.40 -3.81 2.66
N PRO A 165 -17.16 -4.12 3.12
CA PRO A 165 -16.02 -4.28 2.23
C PRO A 165 -16.37 -5.27 1.11
N PRO A 166 -15.83 -5.12 -0.11
CA PRO A 166 -16.01 -6.12 -1.15
C PRO A 166 -15.63 -7.51 -0.59
N PRO A 167 -16.41 -8.56 -0.84
CA PRO A 167 -16.01 -9.92 -0.49
C PRO A 167 -14.68 -10.25 -1.15
N GLY A 168 -13.90 -11.10 -0.48
CA GLY A 168 -12.56 -11.42 -0.92
C GLY A 168 -11.59 -10.25 -0.83
N ARG A 169 -11.59 -9.55 0.32
CA ARG A 169 -10.46 -8.71 0.76
C ARG A 169 -9.86 -9.23 2.06
N PRO A 170 -8.55 -9.00 2.32
CA PRO A 170 -7.92 -9.39 3.57
C PRO A 170 -8.65 -8.79 4.79
N ALA A 171 -8.74 -9.56 5.88
CA ALA A 171 -9.57 -9.21 7.03
C ALA A 171 -9.10 -7.93 7.74
N ILE A 172 -10.06 -7.11 8.19
CA ILE A 172 -9.82 -5.94 9.04
C ILE A 172 -10.58 -6.15 10.34
N ASN A 173 -9.89 -6.09 11.48
CA ASN A 173 -10.49 -6.27 12.80
C ASN A 173 -10.70 -4.93 13.51
N HIS A 174 -11.36 -4.96 14.67
CA HIS A 174 -11.66 -3.75 15.44
C HIS A 174 -10.42 -2.94 15.86
N LEU A 175 -9.31 -3.62 16.20
CA LEU A 175 -8.05 -2.95 16.57
C LEU A 175 -7.46 -2.16 15.40
N HIS A 176 -7.58 -2.68 14.17
CA HIS A 176 -7.15 -1.95 12.98
C HIS A 176 -7.96 -0.65 12.83
N TYR A 177 -9.29 -0.71 12.95
CA TYR A 177 -10.17 0.47 12.89
C TYR A 177 -9.86 1.51 13.96
N GLN A 178 -9.62 1.08 15.19
CA GLN A 178 -9.26 1.99 16.29
C GLN A 178 -7.90 2.64 16.10
N SER A 179 -6.94 1.91 15.51
CA SER A 179 -5.59 2.41 15.34
C SER A 179 -5.43 3.35 14.15
N ALA A 180 -6.23 3.20 13.10
CA ALA A 180 -6.00 3.87 11.83
C ALA A 180 -6.28 5.38 11.89
N PRO A 181 -5.48 6.23 11.22
CA PRO A 181 -5.80 7.62 11.01
C PRO A 181 -7.17 7.77 10.33
N PRO A 182 -7.97 8.80 10.68
CA PRO A 182 -9.21 9.07 9.99
C PRO A 182 -9.01 9.16 8.46
N GLY A 183 -9.89 8.50 7.70
CA GLY A 183 -9.83 8.44 6.24
C GLY A 183 -8.91 7.37 5.65
N TYR A 184 -7.99 6.77 6.43
CA TYR A 184 -7.05 5.76 5.91
C TYR A 184 -7.76 4.51 5.38
N ILE A 185 -8.63 3.90 6.19
CA ILE A 185 -9.35 2.69 5.80
C ILE A 185 -10.34 2.99 4.67
N GLN A 186 -10.96 4.16 4.67
CA GLN A 186 -11.87 4.57 3.59
C GLN A 186 -11.12 4.63 2.25
N LEU A 187 -10.00 5.36 2.18
CA LEU A 187 -9.19 5.45 0.96
C LEU A 187 -8.71 4.06 0.52
N MET A 188 -8.22 3.23 1.45
CA MET A 188 -7.83 1.86 1.16
C MET A 188 -8.98 1.06 0.53
N GLN A 189 -10.19 1.25 1.04
CA GLN A 189 -11.38 0.57 0.53
C GLN A 189 -11.84 1.07 -0.84
N GLU A 190 -11.66 2.35 -1.15
CA GLU A 190 -11.88 2.91 -2.48
C GLU A 190 -10.84 2.35 -3.47
N CYS A 191 -9.57 2.26 -3.06
CA CYS A 191 -8.48 1.77 -3.91
C CYS A 191 -8.65 0.30 -4.36
N TRP A 192 -9.23 -0.58 -3.54
CA TRP A 192 -9.47 -1.98 -3.92
C TRP A 192 -10.90 -2.26 -4.42
N ALA A 193 -11.62 -1.25 -4.90
CA ALA A 193 -12.95 -1.43 -5.46
C ALA A 193 -12.96 -2.50 -6.57
N GLN A 194 -14.07 -3.24 -6.68
CA GLN A 194 -14.14 -4.37 -7.61
C GLN A 194 -14.00 -3.90 -9.07
N HIS A 195 -14.68 -2.82 -9.43
CA HIS A 195 -14.57 -2.24 -10.76
C HIS A 195 -13.40 -1.23 -10.82
N PRO A 196 -12.56 -1.29 -11.87
CA PRO A 196 -11.40 -0.41 -11.99
C PRO A 196 -11.73 1.09 -11.97
N ASN A 197 -12.89 1.46 -12.52
CA ASN A 197 -13.33 2.86 -12.65
C ASN A 197 -13.81 3.47 -11.32
N ASP A 198 -14.17 2.62 -10.35
CA ASP A 198 -14.60 3.07 -9.02
C ASP A 198 -13.40 3.40 -8.11
N ARG A 199 -12.19 3.02 -8.54
CA ARG A 199 -10.96 3.32 -7.82
C ARG A 199 -10.57 4.78 -8.05
N PRO A 200 -9.93 5.47 -7.09
CA PRO A 200 -9.33 6.79 -7.28
C PRO A 200 -8.05 6.75 -8.12
N SER A 201 -7.67 7.86 -8.77
CA SER A 201 -6.40 7.91 -9.52
C SER A 201 -5.25 8.04 -8.52
N THR A 202 -4.02 7.77 -8.95
CA THR A 202 -2.84 7.98 -8.09
C THR A 202 -2.72 9.41 -7.58
N ASP A 203 -3.14 10.41 -8.36
CA ASP A 203 -3.18 11.80 -7.91
C ASP A 203 -4.15 12.00 -6.74
N ILE A 204 -5.36 11.43 -6.83
CA ILE A 204 -6.35 11.50 -5.77
C ILE A 204 -5.88 10.73 -4.53
N CYS A 205 -5.27 9.54 -4.71
CA CYS A 205 -4.67 8.79 -3.62
C CYS A 205 -3.63 9.63 -2.85
N VAL A 206 -2.71 10.27 -3.58
CA VAL A 206 -1.68 11.12 -2.99
C VAL A 206 -2.29 12.30 -2.24
N GLN A 207 -3.27 13.00 -2.84
CA GLN A 207 -3.95 14.13 -2.19
C GLN A 207 -4.63 13.72 -0.88
N HIS A 208 -5.31 12.58 -0.87
CA HIS A 208 -5.94 12.03 0.34
C HIS A 208 -4.90 11.66 1.40
N LEU A 209 -3.80 11.00 1.02
CA LEU A 209 -2.73 10.64 1.95
C LEU A 209 -2.02 11.85 2.55
N GLU A 210 -1.78 12.90 1.75
CA GLU A 210 -1.25 14.18 2.23
C GLU A 210 -2.19 14.83 3.24
N ALA A 211 -3.51 14.80 2.99
CA ALA A 211 -4.52 15.30 3.93
C ALA A 211 -4.52 14.51 5.25
N ILE A 212 -4.46 13.18 5.18
CA ILE A 212 -4.36 12.31 6.36
C ILE A 212 -3.11 12.64 7.17
N GLN A 213 -1.95 12.77 6.52
CA GLN A 213 -0.70 13.10 7.19
C GLN A 213 -0.72 14.49 7.85
N ARG A 214 -1.29 15.50 7.18
CA ARG A 214 -1.45 16.85 7.73
C ARG A 214 -2.34 16.83 8.98
N ASN A 215 -3.49 16.16 8.93
CA ASN A 215 -4.43 16.07 10.05
C ASN A 215 -3.81 15.35 11.27
N GLN A 216 -3.01 14.31 11.04
CA GLN A 216 -2.26 13.62 12.10
C GLN A 216 -1.26 14.54 12.82
N ARG A 217 -0.53 15.39 12.07
CA ARG A 217 0.42 16.35 12.65
C ARG A 217 -0.28 17.41 13.50
N SER A 218 -1.39 17.96 13.00
CA SER A 218 -2.19 18.96 13.73
C SER A 218 -2.75 18.39 15.04
N ALA A 219 -3.25 17.15 15.02
CA ALA A 219 -3.73 16.49 16.23
C ALA A 219 -2.60 16.30 17.26
N ALA A 220 -1.42 15.84 16.84
CA ALA A 220 -0.27 15.66 17.74
C ALA A 220 0.20 16.97 18.40
N GLN A 221 0.15 18.10 17.68
CA GLN A 221 0.50 19.43 18.21
C GLN A 221 -0.52 19.94 19.24
N HIS A 222 -1.81 19.67 19.03
CA HIS A 222 -2.87 20.09 19.95
C HIS A 222 -2.79 19.33 21.30
N PHE A 223 -2.53 18.02 21.28
CA PHE A 223 -2.36 17.23 22.51
C PHE A 223 -1.03 17.53 23.24
N GLY A 224 0.03 17.94 22.54
CA GLY A 224 1.30 18.36 23.15
C GLY A 224 1.23 19.70 23.87
N GLY A 225 0.30 20.59 23.51
CA GLY A 225 0.14 21.91 24.14
C GLY A 225 -0.63 21.93 25.46
N LEU A 226 -1.47 20.92 25.73
CA LEU A 226 -2.30 20.84 26.94
C LEU A 226 -1.56 20.26 28.16
N GLY A 227 -0.35 19.71 27.98
CA GLY A 227 0.49 19.18 29.07
C GLY A 227 1.35 20.24 29.80
N GLY A 228 1.30 21.51 29.38
CA GLY A 228 2.19 22.58 29.88
C GLY A 228 1.62 23.53 30.93
N MET A 229 0.35 23.42 31.31
CA MET A 229 -0.30 24.33 32.28
C MET A 229 -0.83 23.56 33.50
N GLY A 230 0.07 23.18 34.40
CA GLY A 230 -0.31 22.45 35.62
C GLY A 230 0.81 22.37 36.64
N GLY A 231 1.46 23.48 36.96
CA GLY A 231 2.56 23.47 37.91
C GLY A 231 3.03 24.85 38.31
N MET A 232 2.20 25.63 39.00
CA MET A 232 2.65 26.74 39.85
C MET A 232 1.51 27.17 40.79
N GLY A 233 1.58 26.70 42.03
CA GLY A 233 0.72 27.07 43.13
C GLY A 233 1.43 26.69 44.43
N GLY A 234 2.60 27.30 44.63
CA GLY A 234 3.48 27.05 45.76
C GLY A 234 2.84 27.46 47.08
N MET A 235 3.06 26.59 48.06
CA MET A 235 2.86 26.80 49.48
C MET A 235 3.69 27.99 50.00
N GLY A 236 3.07 28.81 50.82
CA GLY A 236 3.67 29.65 51.86
C GLY A 236 2.51 30.09 52.75
N GLY A 237 2.47 29.86 54.06
CA GLY A 237 3.49 29.58 55.05
C GLY A 237 3.30 30.59 56.18
N GLY A 238 3.16 30.11 57.42
CA GLY A 238 3.17 30.93 58.64
C GLY A 238 1.81 31.26 59.22
#